data_AF-A0A846CDB4-F1
#
_entry.id   AF-A0A846CDB4-F1
#
_cell.length_a   1.000
_cell.length_b   1.000
_cell.length_c   1.000
_cell.angle_alpha   90.00
_cell.angle_beta   90.00
_cell.angle_gamma   90.00
#
_symmetry.space_group_name_H-M   'P 1'
#
loop_
_entity.id
_entity.type
_entity.pdbx_description
1 polymer ?
#
loop_
_entity_poly.entity_id
_entity_poly.type
_entity_poly.pdbx_seq_one_letter_code
_entity_poly.pdbx_strand_id
1 'polypeptide(L)'
;MPFSNYKNIEAVVQEFQIQYIYANFVNEIKFSVNQNFIEELDFVISHLSVYSSEYAICESLIFPILKEVWKSYYDKLMLWSHKTLTYDEKLSGQPDYIVAQLNP
;
A
#
# COMPACT_ATOMS: atom_id res chain seq x y z
N MET A 1 -12.71 -12.68 15.08
CA MET A 1 -12.58 -11.30 15.60
C MET A 1 -11.79 -10.53 14.57
N PRO A 2 -12.38 -9.53 13.89
CA PRO A 2 -11.67 -8.76 12.86
C PRO A 2 -10.40 -8.13 13.43
N PHE A 3 -9.43 -7.83 12.55
CA PHE A 3 -8.12 -7.26 12.89
C PHE A 3 -8.20 -6.02 13.81
N SER A 4 -9.31 -5.27 13.73
CA SER A 4 -9.64 -4.11 14.57
C SER A 4 -9.90 -4.43 16.05
N ASN A 5 -10.00 -5.69 16.44
CA ASN A 5 -10.24 -6.10 17.83
C ASN A 5 -8.96 -6.30 18.66
N TYR A 6 -7.79 -6.33 18.01
CA TYR A 6 -6.52 -6.41 18.73
C TYR A 6 -6.20 -5.04 19.35
N LYS A 7 -6.02 -5.02 20.67
CA LYS A 7 -5.75 -3.77 21.41
C LYS A 7 -4.32 -3.26 21.23
N ASN A 8 -3.39 -4.15 20.89
CA ASN A 8 -1.99 -3.84 20.71
C ASN A 8 -1.33 -4.86 19.76
N ILE A 9 -0.15 -4.50 19.25
CA ILE A 9 0.55 -5.30 18.26
C ILE A 9 1.16 -6.57 18.88
N GLU A 10 1.48 -6.54 20.17
CA GLU A 10 2.03 -7.68 20.91
C GLU A 10 1.06 -8.86 20.94
N ALA A 11 -0.24 -8.60 21.09
CA ALA A 11 -1.27 -9.64 21.05
C ALA A 11 -1.34 -10.32 19.67
N VAL A 12 -1.18 -9.56 18.59
CA VAL A 12 -1.13 -10.10 17.21
C VAL A 12 0.12 -10.96 17.02
N VAL A 13 1.28 -10.47 17.46
CA VAL A 13 2.55 -11.19 17.35
C VAL A 13 2.50 -12.52 18.10
N GLN A 14 1.90 -12.56 19.30
CA GLN A 14 1.75 -13.77 20.09
C GLN A 14 0.75 -14.77 19.47
N GLU A 15 -0.44 -14.33 19.05
CA GLU A 15 -1.46 -15.24 18.49
C GLU A 15 -1.00 -15.88 17.18
N PHE A 16 -0.36 -15.10 16.30
CA PHE A 16 0.08 -15.57 14.99
C PHE A 16 1.55 -16.03 14.96
N GLN A 17 2.21 -16.10 16.12
CA GLN A 17 3.60 -16.54 16.28
C GLN A 17 4.57 -15.84 15.31
N ILE A 18 4.36 -14.54 15.11
CA ILE A 18 5.11 -13.75 14.11
C ILE A 18 6.53 -13.52 14.63
N GLN A 19 7.53 -13.82 13.80
CA GLN A 19 8.92 -13.44 14.08
C GLN A 19 9.19 -12.05 13.49
N TYR A 20 9.55 -11.10 14.36
CA TYR A 20 9.96 -9.77 13.94
C TYR A 20 11.46 -9.74 13.67
N ILE A 21 11.85 -9.32 12.46
CA ILE A 21 13.24 -9.15 12.07
C ILE A 21 13.42 -7.69 11.63
N TYR A 22 14.30 -6.97 12.33
CA TYR A 22 14.72 -5.64 11.90
C TYR A 22 15.93 -5.76 10.99
N ALA A 23 15.74 -5.53 9.69
CA ALA A 23 16.80 -5.57 8.69
C ALA A 23 16.56 -4.52 7.61
N ASN A 24 17.64 -4.01 7.00
CA ASN A 24 17.56 -3.20 5.80
C ASN A 24 17.30 -4.13 4.61
N PHE A 25 16.05 -4.21 4.15
CA PHE A 25 15.66 -5.06 3.02
C PHE A 25 15.27 -4.27 1.76
N VAL A 26 15.09 -2.95 1.89
CA VAL A 26 14.78 -2.07 0.77
C VAL A 26 16.08 -1.70 0.05
N ASN A 27 16.18 -2.07 -1.22
CA ASN A 27 17.27 -1.67 -2.09
C ASN A 27 16.76 -0.62 -3.08
N GLU A 28 17.50 0.48 -3.21
CA GLU A 28 17.19 1.50 -4.20
C GLU A 28 17.47 0.98 -5.60
N ILE A 29 16.46 1.07 -6.47
CA ILE A 29 16.56 0.68 -7.87
C ILE A 29 16.30 1.94 -8.69
N LYS A 30 17.12 2.15 -9.73
CA LYS A 30 16.87 3.24 -10.67
C LYS A 30 15.53 3.00 -11.38
N PHE A 31 14.64 3.97 -11.29
CA PHE A 31 13.34 3.96 -11.95
C PHE A 31 13.14 5.29 -12.68
N SER A 32 12.86 5.24 -13.98
CA SER A 32 12.61 6.45 -14.76
C SER A 32 11.14 6.84 -14.62
N VAL A 33 10.88 7.99 -14.02
CA VAL A 33 9.53 8.54 -13.86
C VAL A 33 9.21 9.45 -15.05
N ASN A 34 7.98 9.40 -15.55
CA ASN A 34 7.54 10.30 -16.61
C ASN A 34 7.46 11.74 -16.08
N GLN A 35 8.03 12.70 -16.81
CA GLN A 35 8.01 14.12 -16.45
C GLN A 35 6.58 14.65 -16.26
N ASN A 36 5.62 14.20 -17.08
CA ASN A 36 4.23 14.62 -16.97
C ASN A 36 3.62 14.19 -15.62
N PHE A 37 3.99 13.01 -15.11
CA PHE A 37 3.51 12.55 -13.80
C PHE A 37 4.09 13.38 -12.66
N ILE A 38 5.37 13.77 -12.76
CA ILE A 38 6.02 14.65 -11.77
C ILE A 38 5.27 15.98 -11.69
N GLU A 39 4.99 16.60 -12.84
CA GLU A 39 4.27 17.87 -12.92
C GLU A 39 2.84 17.76 -12.37
N GLU A 40 2.13 16.68 -12.67
CA GLU A 40 0.80 16.41 -12.12
C GLU A 40 0.84 16.24 -10.59
N LEU A 41 1.83 15.50 -10.08
CA LEU A 41 1.99 15.28 -8.65
C LEU A 41 2.33 16.58 -7.91
N ASP A 42 3.23 17.40 -8.46
CA ASP A 42 3.58 18.70 -7.90
C ASP A 42 2.36 19.64 -7.87
N PHE A 43 1.56 19.63 -8.92
CA PHE A 43 0.30 20.38 -8.97
C PHE A 43 -0.66 19.93 -7.86
N VAL A 44 -0.86 18.62 -7.71
CA VAL A 44 -1.71 18.03 -6.68
C VAL A 44 -1.23 18.42 -5.28
N ILE A 45 0.05 18.23 -4.97
CA ILE A 45 0.61 18.55 -3.64
C ILE A 45 0.50 20.04 -3.33
N SER A 46 0.66 20.90 -4.33
CA SER A 46 0.64 22.36 -4.13
C SER A 46 -0.77 22.94 -3.96
N HIS A 47 -1.80 22.28 -4.50
CA HIS A 47 -3.15 22.87 -4.59
C HIS A 47 -4.26 22.05 -3.90
N LEU A 48 -4.10 20.74 -3.79
CA LEU A 48 -5.02 19.92 -3.00
C LEU A 48 -4.57 19.95 -1.54
N SER A 49 -5.56 19.95 -0.63
CA SER A 49 -5.30 19.70 0.79
C SER A 49 -5.03 18.21 1.01
N VAL A 50 -3.95 17.70 0.40
CA VAL A 50 -3.58 16.28 0.40
C VAL A 50 -3.39 15.80 1.83
N TYR A 51 -2.89 16.65 2.72
CA TYR A 51 -2.62 16.34 4.13
C TYR A 51 -3.83 16.57 5.06
N SER A 52 -5.05 16.73 4.52
CA SER A 52 -6.27 16.95 5.31
C SER A 52 -6.78 15.70 6.02
N SER A 53 -6.51 14.52 5.47
CA SER A 53 -6.97 13.24 6.02
C SER A 53 -6.15 12.08 5.46
N GLU A 54 -6.12 10.96 6.17
CA GLU A 54 -5.52 9.71 5.69
C GLU A 54 -6.07 9.31 4.32
N TYR A 55 -7.40 9.40 4.15
CA TYR A 55 -8.04 9.11 2.86
C TYR A 55 -7.54 10.01 1.73
N ALA A 56 -7.38 11.32 1.99
CA ALA A 56 -6.85 12.25 1.00
C ALA A 56 -5.39 11.94 0.63
N ILE A 57 -4.56 11.57 1.61
CA ILE A 57 -3.17 11.15 1.40
C ILE A 57 -3.13 9.87 0.56
N CYS A 58 -3.91 8.86 0.93
CA CYS A 58 -4.03 7.61 0.22
C CYS A 58 -4.35 7.86 -1.26
N GLU A 59 -5.48 8.50 -1.54
CA GLU A 59 -5.98 8.58 -2.92
C GLU A 59 -5.28 9.65 -3.78
N SER A 60 -4.75 10.72 -3.18
CA SER A 60 -4.17 11.84 -3.93
C SER A 60 -2.64 11.79 -4.00
N LEU A 61 -1.98 10.98 -3.18
CA LEU A 61 -0.51 10.89 -3.13
C LEU A 61 -0.02 9.46 -3.30
N ILE A 62 -0.41 8.55 -2.40
CA ILE A 62 0.15 7.19 -2.36
C ILE A 62 -0.32 6.38 -3.57
N PHE A 63 -1.62 6.34 -3.86
CA PHE A 63 -2.16 5.56 -4.96
C PHE A 63 -1.63 6.02 -6.34
N PRO A 64 -1.58 7.33 -6.68
CA PRO A 64 -0.96 7.79 -7.92
C PRO A 64 0.49 7.31 -8.09
N ILE A 65 1.30 7.37 -7.04
CA ILE A 65 2.69 6.88 -7.07
C ILE A 65 2.73 5.36 -7.30
N LEU A 66 1.95 4.58 -6.54
CA LEU A 66 1.88 3.13 -6.71
C LEU A 66 1.44 2.75 -8.11
N LYS A 67 0.46 3.46 -8.67
CA LYS A 67 -0.04 3.26 -10.02
C LYS A 67 1.02 3.60 -11.07
N GLU A 68 1.78 4.70 -10.91
CA GLU A 68 2.84 5.07 -11.84
C GLU A 68 3.93 4.01 -11.90
N VAL A 69 4.37 3.49 -10.74
CA VAL A 69 5.34 2.40 -10.69
C VAL A 69 4.75 1.12 -11.28
N TRP A 70 3.52 0.76 -10.91
CA TRP A 70 2.83 -0.44 -11.38
C TRP A 70 2.68 -0.50 -12.90
N LYS A 71 2.57 0.64 -13.61
CA LYS A 71 2.51 0.67 -15.08
C LYS A 71 3.69 -0.04 -15.76
N SER A 72 4.86 -0.12 -15.13
CA SER A 72 6.01 -0.86 -15.66
C SER A 72 5.97 -2.38 -15.38
N TYR A 73 5.01 -2.84 -14.60
CA TYR A 73 4.89 -4.23 -14.14
C TYR A 73 3.47 -4.79 -14.32
N TYR A 74 2.60 -4.10 -15.07
CA TYR A 74 1.18 -4.46 -15.21
C TYR A 74 0.96 -5.86 -15.79
N ASP A 75 1.94 -6.39 -16.53
CA ASP A 75 1.97 -7.72 -17.14
C ASP A 75 2.38 -8.82 -16.15
N LYS A 76 2.88 -8.45 -14.96
CA LYS A 76 3.39 -9.37 -13.94
C LYS A 76 2.69 -9.24 -12.60
N LEU A 77 2.18 -8.06 -12.29
CA LEU A 77 1.62 -7.71 -10.99
C LEU A 77 0.20 -7.17 -11.16
N MET A 78 -0.64 -7.44 -10.17
CA MET A 78 -1.93 -6.77 -9.99
C MET A 78 -1.87 -5.86 -8.78
N LEU A 79 -2.40 -4.64 -8.94
CA LEU A 79 -2.56 -3.64 -7.90
C LEU A 79 -4.06 -3.49 -7.58
N TRP A 80 -4.43 -3.67 -6.32
CA TRP A 80 -5.77 -3.37 -5.81
C TRP A 80 -5.71 -2.22 -4.82
N SER A 81 -6.77 -1.41 -4.80
CA SER A 81 -7.03 -0.40 -3.78
C SER A 81 -8.28 -0.79 -2.99
N HIS A 82 -8.22 -0.71 -1.66
CA HIS A 82 -9.33 -0.99 -0.74
C HIS A 82 -10.01 -2.36 -0.98
N LYS A 83 -9.26 -3.39 -1.35
CA LYS A 83 -9.82 -4.73 -1.56
C LYS A 83 -9.86 -5.49 -0.24
N THR A 84 -11.07 -5.88 0.19
CA THR A 84 -11.24 -6.74 1.38
C THR A 84 -10.57 -8.09 1.15
N LEU A 85 -9.71 -8.47 2.10
CA LEU A 85 -9.14 -9.80 2.22
C LEU A 85 -9.85 -10.53 3.36
N THR A 86 -10.33 -11.74 3.06
CA THR A 86 -10.97 -12.61 4.05
C THR A 86 -10.31 -13.98 3.96
N TYR A 87 -9.52 -14.32 4.97
CA TYR A 87 -8.99 -15.68 5.14
C TYR A 87 -9.92 -16.50 6.03
N ASP A 88 -10.23 -15.96 7.22
CA ASP A 88 -11.21 -16.52 8.16
C ASP A 88 -11.90 -15.40 8.97
N GLU A 89 -12.70 -15.79 9.98
CA GLU A 89 -13.41 -14.84 10.87
C GLU A 89 -12.49 -13.95 11.72
N LYS A 90 -11.20 -14.31 11.83
CA LYS A 90 -10.19 -13.57 12.60
C LYS A 90 -9.25 -12.77 11.70
N LEU A 91 -8.73 -13.41 10.66
CA LEU A 91 -7.79 -12.85 9.71
C LEU A 91 -8.53 -12.30 8.49
N SER A 92 -9.21 -11.18 8.71
CA SER A 92 -9.89 -10.41 7.68
C SER A 92 -9.68 -8.91 7.87
N GLY A 93 -9.65 -8.17 6.76
CA GLY A 93 -9.43 -6.74 6.77
C GLY A 93 -9.43 -6.14 5.37
N GLN A 94 -9.31 -4.82 5.31
CA GLN A 94 -9.21 -4.06 4.07
C GLN A 94 -7.92 -3.24 4.13
N PRO A 95 -6.83 -3.74 3.54
CA PRO A 95 -5.63 -2.92 3.36
C PRO A 95 -5.93 -1.77 2.39
N ASP A 96 -5.23 -0.65 2.54
CA ASP A 96 -5.33 0.46 1.60
C ASP A 96 -4.92 0.01 0.19
N TYR A 97 -3.83 -0.75 0.09
CA TYR A 97 -3.29 -1.26 -1.17
C TYR A 97 -2.80 -2.70 -1.04
N ILE A 98 -2.99 -3.48 -2.11
CA ILE A 98 -2.46 -4.83 -2.22
C ILE A 98 -1.75 -4.94 -3.56
N VAL A 99 -0.55 -5.52 -3.55
CA VAL A 99 0.16 -5.92 -4.75
C VAL A 99 0.42 -7.41 -4.69
N ALA A 100 0.08 -8.13 -5.76
CA ALA A 100 0.39 -9.55 -5.88
C ALA A 100 0.83 -9.88 -7.30
N GLN A 101 1.54 -11.00 -7.46
CA GLN A 101 1.87 -11.54 -8.76
C GLN A 101 0.61 -12.02 -9.48
N LEU A 102 0.53 -11.78 -10.78
CA LEU A 102 -0.44 -12.45 -11.62
C LEU A 102 -0.11 -13.95 -11.63
N ASN A 103 -1.10 -14.79 -11.34
CA ASN A 103 -0.91 -16.24 -11.44
C ASN A 103 -0.69 -16.59 -12.93
N PRO A 104 0.31 -17.44 -13.29
CA PRO A 104 0.49 -17.92 -14.65
C PRO A 104 -0.72 -18.67 -15.20
#